data_AF-A0A2N5J587-F1
#
_entry.id   AF-A0A2N5J587-F1
#
_cell.length_a   1.000
_cell.length_b   1.000
_cell.length_c   1.000
_cell.angle_alpha   90.00
_cell.angle_beta   90.00
_cell.angle_gamma   90.00
#
_symmetry.space_group_name_H-M   'P 1'
#
loop_
_entity.id
_entity.type
_entity.pdbx_description
1 polymer ?
#
loop_
_entity_poly.entity_id
_entity_poly.type
_entity_poly.pdbx_seq_one_letter_code
_entity_poly.pdbx_strand_id
1 'polypeptide(L)'
;MVPTLEQIEELHHKIAPSEEAYDLIHTHCVIVARIARMLAHRQNMLFARRCTLPKDAAELAAPSAAGAEAVLAGIEAGEGGTPAVGTTGSGASGEPAARDLLAVPPSDGVTGGHVPPRLIDEHLVTIGGLLHDIGTYRVLKHDGTDGEPLKFAGKKYIKHGLLGYEYLLENGVDEEIAQFARNHTGVGLTRDDVIRQELPLPPADYVPVNLEQETVMVADKYNSKSLPAKFVTAESYTKRAARFGEENKRRWLELLDQYGVVDVRPLAKEYGMVIV
;
A
#
# COMPACT_ATOMS: atom_id res chain seq x y z
N MET A 1 -10.15 21.06 -7.64
CA MET A 1 -10.57 20.12 -8.70
C MET A 1 -10.06 18.72 -8.40
N VAL A 2 -10.80 17.69 -8.81
CA VAL A 2 -10.26 16.32 -8.93
C VAL A 2 -9.54 16.22 -10.28
N PRO A 3 -8.22 15.95 -10.31
CA PRO A 3 -7.45 15.97 -11.55
C PRO A 3 -7.72 14.71 -12.40
N THR A 4 -7.69 14.86 -13.72
CA THR A 4 -7.65 13.73 -14.66
C THR A 4 -6.29 13.05 -14.64
N LEU A 5 -6.18 11.85 -15.23
CA LEU A 5 -4.88 11.16 -15.34
C LEU A 5 -3.83 11.97 -16.11
N GLU A 6 -4.25 12.67 -17.17
CA GLU A 6 -3.39 13.57 -17.95
C GLU A 6 -2.91 14.75 -17.09
N GLN A 7 -3.80 15.37 -16.30
CA GLN A 7 -3.42 16.44 -15.39
C GLN A 7 -2.48 15.97 -14.27
N ILE A 8 -2.62 14.73 -13.81
CA ILE A 8 -1.69 14.13 -12.84
C ILE A 8 -0.30 13.99 -13.46
N GLU A 9 -0.21 13.47 -14.68
CA GLU A 9 1.05 13.36 -15.42
C GLU A 9 1.71 14.74 -15.62
N GLU A 10 0.93 15.75 -16.03
CA GLU A 10 1.39 17.14 -16.14
C GLU A 10 1.91 17.69 -14.80
N LEU A 11 1.22 17.40 -13.68
CA LEU A 11 1.64 17.84 -12.35
C LEU A 11 2.99 17.23 -11.96
N HIS A 12 3.23 15.95 -12.26
CA HIS A 12 4.50 15.28 -12.03
C HIS A 12 5.63 15.85 -12.90
N HIS A 13 5.41 16.01 -14.21
CA HIS A 13 6.41 16.58 -15.11
C HIS A 13 6.77 18.02 -14.73
N LYS A 14 5.78 18.83 -14.33
CA LYS A 14 5.99 20.24 -13.96
C LYS A 14 6.88 20.42 -12.72
N ILE A 15 6.81 19.50 -11.76
CA ILE A 15 7.57 19.58 -10.50
C ILE A 15 8.90 18.80 -10.55
N ALA A 16 9.02 17.81 -11.43
CA ALA A 16 10.21 16.98 -11.51
C ALA A 16 11.43 17.84 -11.92
N PRO A 17 12.55 17.78 -11.18
CA PRO A 17 13.75 18.54 -11.52
C PRO A 17 14.56 17.92 -12.67
N SER A 18 14.30 16.65 -12.98
CA SER A 18 15.00 15.85 -13.99
C SER A 18 14.13 14.70 -14.46
N GLU A 19 14.48 14.12 -15.60
CA GLU A 19 13.80 12.94 -16.12
C GLU A 19 14.05 11.72 -15.23
N GLU A 20 15.26 11.57 -14.69
CA GLU A 20 15.61 10.46 -13.80
C GLU A 20 14.81 10.51 -12.50
N ALA A 21 14.53 11.72 -11.98
CA ALA A 21 13.65 11.91 -10.85
C ALA A 21 12.20 11.59 -11.22
N TYR A 22 11.73 12.10 -12.37
CA TYR A 22 10.40 11.81 -12.89
C TYR A 22 10.17 10.30 -12.96
N ASP A 23 11.03 9.58 -13.69
CA ASP A 23 10.94 8.14 -13.91
C ASP A 23 10.89 7.36 -12.59
N LEU A 24 11.79 7.64 -11.64
CA LEU A 24 11.84 6.91 -10.39
C LEU A 24 10.58 7.13 -9.52
N ILE A 25 10.17 8.38 -9.35
CA ILE A 25 9.10 8.75 -8.42
C ILE A 25 7.73 8.47 -9.05
N HIS A 26 7.53 8.78 -10.33
CA HIS A 26 6.30 8.47 -11.04
C HIS A 26 6.10 6.95 -11.15
N THR A 27 7.13 6.17 -11.48
CA THR A 27 7.02 4.69 -11.52
C THR A 27 6.59 4.13 -10.17
N HIS A 28 7.16 4.65 -9.07
CA HIS A 28 6.72 4.27 -7.73
C HIS A 28 5.23 4.59 -7.50
N CYS A 29 4.77 5.79 -7.87
CA CYS A 29 3.36 6.17 -7.75
C CYS A 29 2.43 5.29 -8.59
N VAL A 30 2.83 4.90 -9.80
CA VAL A 30 2.06 3.96 -10.65
C VAL A 30 1.96 2.58 -10.00
N ILE A 31 3.05 2.07 -9.45
CA ILE A 31 3.05 0.78 -8.73
C ILE A 31 2.11 0.86 -7.53
N VAL A 32 2.20 1.92 -6.72
CA VAL A 32 1.36 2.11 -5.53
C VAL A 32 -0.12 2.25 -5.92
N ALA A 33 -0.45 3.02 -6.95
CA ALA A 33 -1.82 3.14 -7.46
C ALA A 33 -2.40 1.79 -7.90
N ARG A 34 -1.58 0.95 -8.56
CA ARG A 34 -1.99 -0.40 -8.95
C ARG A 34 -2.26 -1.30 -7.75
N ILE A 35 -1.38 -1.31 -6.75
CA ILE A 35 -1.55 -2.10 -5.53
C ILE A 35 -2.75 -1.61 -4.73
N ALA A 36 -2.95 -0.29 -4.63
CA ALA A 36 -4.11 0.30 -3.94
C ALA A 36 -5.42 -0.14 -4.59
N ARG A 37 -5.47 -0.19 -5.92
CA ARG A 37 -6.63 -0.73 -6.64
C ARG A 37 -6.85 -2.22 -6.40
N MET A 38 -5.78 -3.03 -6.34
CA MET A 38 -5.89 -4.47 -6.00
C MET A 38 -6.49 -4.67 -4.60
N LEU A 39 -6.03 -3.88 -3.61
CA LEU A 39 -6.56 -3.90 -2.24
C LEU A 39 -8.02 -3.43 -2.18
N ALA A 40 -8.35 -2.32 -2.83
CA ALA A 40 -9.72 -1.80 -2.88
C ALA A 40 -10.68 -2.80 -3.57
N HIS A 41 -10.24 -3.42 -4.67
CA HIS A 41 -11.03 -4.44 -5.36
C HIS A 41 -11.30 -5.65 -4.47
N ARG A 42 -10.27 -6.12 -3.73
CA ARG A 42 -10.42 -7.20 -2.74
C ARG A 42 -11.46 -6.85 -1.68
N GLN A 43 -11.35 -5.66 -1.08
CA GLN A 43 -12.30 -5.17 -0.07
C GLN A 43 -13.73 -5.09 -0.63
N ASN A 44 -13.89 -4.62 -1.86
CA ASN A 44 -15.18 -4.54 -2.54
C ASN A 44 -15.80 -5.92 -2.81
N MET A 45 -14.98 -6.93 -3.17
CA MET A 45 -15.44 -8.31 -3.34
C MET A 45 -15.90 -8.93 -2.01
N LEU A 46 -15.18 -8.69 -0.91
CA LEU A 46 -15.61 -9.07 0.43
C LEU A 46 -16.93 -8.40 0.81
N PHE A 47 -17.04 -7.09 0.57
CA PHE A 47 -18.26 -6.33 0.82
C PHE A 47 -19.45 -6.86 0.03
N ALA A 48 -19.27 -7.16 -1.25
CA ALA A 48 -20.34 -7.68 -2.11
C ALA A 48 -20.88 -9.04 -1.60
N ARG A 49 -20.01 -9.86 -1.00
CA ARG A 49 -20.38 -11.18 -0.46
C ARG A 49 -20.82 -11.18 1.00
N ARG A 50 -20.76 -10.04 1.71
CA ARG A 50 -21.01 -9.95 3.17
C ARG A 50 -22.30 -10.61 3.66
N CYS A 51 -23.38 -10.57 2.87
CA CYS A 51 -24.67 -11.18 3.23
C CYS A 51 -24.74 -12.69 2.96
N THR A 52 -23.76 -13.25 2.26
CA THR A 52 -23.67 -14.68 1.89
C THR A 52 -22.63 -15.44 2.70
N LEU A 53 -21.82 -14.72 3.51
CA LEU A 53 -20.81 -15.33 4.37
C LEU A 53 -21.46 -16.10 5.54
N PRO A 54 -20.87 -17.23 5.97
CA PRO A 54 -21.21 -17.86 7.24
C PRO A 54 -21.12 -16.87 8.39
N LYS A 55 -21.98 -17.00 9.41
CA LYS A 55 -21.97 -16.10 10.58
C LYS A 55 -20.67 -16.14 11.37
N ASP A 56 -19.94 -17.25 11.30
CA ASP A 56 -18.64 -17.49 11.93
C ASP A 56 -17.45 -17.24 10.99
N ALA A 57 -17.69 -16.63 9.81
CA ALA A 57 -16.62 -16.31 8.86
C ALA A 57 -15.61 -15.32 9.46
N ALA A 58 -14.32 -15.59 9.26
CA ALA A 58 -13.24 -14.76 9.77
C ALA A 58 -13.33 -13.33 9.21
N GLU A 59 -13.76 -13.17 7.96
CA GLU A 59 -13.90 -11.89 7.27
C GLU A 59 -14.96 -10.97 7.90
N LEU A 60 -15.84 -11.49 8.77
CA LEU A 60 -16.83 -10.71 9.53
C LEU A 60 -16.32 -10.27 10.91
N ALA A 61 -15.21 -10.83 11.40
CA ALA A 61 -14.60 -10.45 12.66
C ALA A 61 -13.92 -9.08 12.56
N ALA A 62 -13.62 -8.47 13.71
CA ALA A 62 -12.78 -7.28 13.75
C ALA A 62 -11.30 -7.66 13.47
N PRO A 63 -10.54 -6.84 12.75
CA PRO A 63 -9.13 -7.09 12.48
C PRO A 63 -8.32 -7.12 13.78
N SER A 64 -7.28 -7.95 13.80
CA SER A 64 -6.42 -8.16 14.95
C SER A 64 -4.98 -8.48 14.50
N ALA A 65 -4.01 -8.13 15.34
CA ALA A 65 -2.62 -8.49 15.05
C ALA A 65 -2.41 -10.02 14.95
N ALA A 66 -3.17 -10.81 15.71
CA ALA A 66 -3.10 -12.27 15.67
C ALA A 66 -3.64 -12.86 14.35
N GLY A 67 -4.68 -12.26 13.77
CA GLY A 67 -5.21 -12.65 12.47
C GLY A 67 -4.17 -12.47 11.37
N ALA A 68 -3.51 -11.31 11.33
CA ALA A 68 -2.44 -11.06 10.37
C ALA A 68 -1.23 -11.98 10.55
N GLU A 69 -0.81 -12.29 11.78
CA GLU A 69 0.28 -13.24 12.03
C GLU A 69 -0.07 -14.65 11.50
N ALA A 70 -1.33 -15.08 11.62
CA ALA A 70 -1.78 -16.34 11.05
C ALA A 70 -1.79 -16.33 9.52
N VAL A 71 -2.19 -15.22 8.89
CA VAL A 71 -2.14 -15.06 7.42
C VAL A 71 -0.70 -15.12 6.92
N LEU A 72 0.22 -14.38 7.52
CA LEU A 72 1.64 -14.39 7.13
C LEU A 72 2.25 -15.78 7.29
N ALA A 73 1.99 -16.48 8.41
CA ALA A 73 2.47 -17.85 8.62
C ALA A 73 1.91 -18.85 7.59
N GLY A 74 0.66 -18.66 7.17
CA GLY A 74 0.03 -19.48 6.12
C GLY A 74 0.65 -19.26 4.73
N ILE A 75 1.05 -18.02 4.42
CA ILE A 75 1.78 -17.70 3.19
C ILE A 75 3.14 -18.39 3.18
N GLU A 76 3.92 -18.28 4.26
CA GLU A 76 5.23 -18.94 4.38
C GLU A 76 5.12 -20.47 4.23
N ALA A 77 4.08 -21.10 4.80
CA ALA A 77 3.85 -22.54 4.68
C ALA A 77 3.46 -22.97 3.25
N GLY A 78 2.82 -22.09 2.47
CA GLY A 78 2.44 -22.33 1.08
C GLY A 78 3.58 -22.17 0.07
N GLU A 79 4.70 -21.54 0.44
CA GLU A 79 5.88 -21.33 -0.43
C GLU A 79 6.72 -22.60 -0.66
N GLY A 80 6.37 -23.74 -0.05
CA GLY A 80 7.07 -25.01 -0.18
C GLY A 80 6.63 -25.93 -1.33
N GLY A 81 5.65 -25.54 -2.15
CA GLY A 81 5.06 -26.43 -3.17
C GLY A 81 5.03 -25.83 -4.57
N THR A 82 5.98 -26.19 -5.42
CA THR A 82 5.71 -26.22 -6.86
C THR A 82 4.53 -27.16 -7.10
N PRO A 83 3.48 -26.77 -7.84
CA PRO A 83 2.48 -27.73 -8.27
C PRO A 83 3.13 -28.60 -9.35
N ALA A 84 3.83 -29.65 -8.93
CA ALA A 84 4.19 -30.72 -9.82
C ALA A 84 2.88 -31.33 -10.34
N VAL A 85 2.74 -31.34 -11.66
CA VAL A 85 1.73 -32.12 -12.38
C VAL A 85 1.88 -33.57 -11.94
N GLY A 86 1.04 -33.99 -10.99
CA GLY A 86 0.94 -35.35 -10.50
C GLY A 86 -0.21 -36.06 -11.19
N THR A 87 0.09 -36.79 -12.25
CA THR A 87 -0.82 -37.77 -12.83
C THR A 87 -1.06 -38.93 -11.84
N THR A 88 -2.36 -39.19 -11.62
CA THR A 88 -3.01 -40.46 -11.26
C THR A 88 -2.70 -41.12 -9.91
N GLY A 89 -3.68 -41.05 -9.01
CA GLY A 89 -3.88 -41.97 -7.88
C GLY A 89 -5.28 -41.78 -7.29
N SER A 90 -6.05 -42.85 -7.22
CA SER A 90 -7.52 -42.89 -7.09
C SER A 90 -8.10 -42.44 -5.75
N GLY A 91 -9.27 -41.79 -5.81
CA GLY A 91 -10.39 -42.08 -4.90
C GLY A 91 -10.57 -41.16 -3.69
N ALA A 92 -11.32 -40.07 -3.87
CA ALA A 92 -12.40 -39.64 -2.97
C ALA A 92 -13.10 -38.43 -3.62
N SER A 93 -14.28 -38.65 -4.17
CA SER A 93 -15.23 -37.58 -4.51
C SER A 93 -15.80 -37.03 -3.19
N GLY A 94 -15.05 -36.15 -2.52
CA GLY A 94 -15.58 -35.29 -1.48
C GLY A 94 -16.06 -34.01 -2.15
N GLU A 95 -17.35 -33.72 -2.06
CA GLU A 95 -17.82 -32.34 -2.27
C GLU A 95 -16.94 -31.40 -1.42
N PRO A 96 -16.46 -30.26 -1.95
CA PRO A 96 -15.81 -29.27 -1.11
C PRO A 96 -16.77 -28.99 0.05
N ALA A 97 -16.29 -29.14 1.29
CA ALA A 97 -17.12 -28.89 2.46
C ALA A 97 -17.82 -27.54 2.25
N ALA A 98 -19.12 -27.42 2.56
CA ALA A 98 -19.90 -26.22 2.24
C ALA A 98 -19.25 -24.87 2.69
N ARG A 99 -18.30 -24.95 3.63
CA ARG A 99 -17.40 -23.87 4.04
C ARG A 99 -16.45 -23.38 2.93
N ASP A 100 -15.87 -24.25 2.12
CA ASP A 100 -14.97 -23.90 1.01
C ASP A 100 -15.71 -23.22 -0.15
N LEU A 101 -16.97 -23.56 -0.40
CA LEU A 101 -17.80 -22.89 -1.42
C LEU A 101 -18.19 -21.46 -1.03
N LEU A 102 -18.20 -21.16 0.27
CA LEU A 102 -18.57 -19.85 0.81
C LEU A 102 -17.37 -18.95 1.10
N ALA A 103 -16.15 -19.49 1.12
CA ALA A 103 -14.91 -18.71 1.22
C ALA A 103 -14.79 -17.72 0.06
N VAL A 104 -14.27 -16.52 0.31
CA VAL A 104 -13.98 -15.54 -0.75
C VAL A 104 -12.59 -15.81 -1.29
N PRO A 105 -12.44 -16.37 -2.51
CA PRO A 105 -11.13 -16.73 -3.04
C PRO A 105 -10.24 -15.49 -3.15
N PRO A 106 -8.92 -15.65 -3.12
CA PRO A 106 -7.99 -14.55 -3.42
C PRO A 106 -8.36 -13.85 -4.74
N SER A 107 -8.21 -12.53 -4.78
CA SER A 107 -8.54 -11.71 -5.94
C SER A 107 -7.39 -10.76 -6.23
N ASP A 108 -7.00 -10.64 -7.50
CA ASP A 108 -5.91 -9.77 -7.96
C ASP A 108 -4.61 -9.92 -7.16
N GLY A 109 -4.25 -11.16 -6.78
CA GLY A 109 -3.04 -11.41 -6.00
C GLY A 109 -3.12 -10.96 -4.54
N VAL A 110 -4.30 -10.66 -4.02
CA VAL A 110 -4.53 -10.31 -2.61
C VAL A 110 -5.26 -11.45 -1.89
N THR A 111 -4.72 -11.87 -0.74
CA THR A 111 -5.30 -12.91 0.13
C THR A 111 -5.68 -12.35 1.50
N GLY A 112 -6.75 -12.87 2.11
CA GLY A 112 -7.23 -12.41 3.42
C GLY A 112 -8.15 -11.17 3.32
N GLY A 113 -8.20 -10.38 4.39
CA GLY A 113 -9.02 -9.18 4.49
C GLY A 113 -10.35 -9.39 5.23
N HIS A 114 -10.85 -8.32 5.84
CA HIS A 114 -12.17 -8.26 6.46
C HIS A 114 -13.14 -7.42 5.63
N VAL A 115 -14.44 -7.65 5.81
CA VAL A 115 -15.50 -6.89 5.14
C VAL A 115 -15.41 -5.41 5.56
N PRO A 116 -15.23 -4.47 4.62
CA PRO A 116 -15.20 -3.05 4.96
C PRO A 116 -16.59 -2.54 5.35
N PRO A 117 -16.72 -1.39 6.04
CA PRO A 117 -18.02 -0.83 6.40
C PRO A 117 -18.81 -0.31 5.18
N ARG A 118 -18.15 -0.06 4.05
CA ARG A 118 -18.74 0.37 2.78
C ARG A 118 -17.82 -0.02 1.61
N LEU A 119 -18.32 0.12 0.38
CA LEU A 119 -17.47 0.06 -0.81
C LEU A 119 -16.38 1.15 -0.76
N ILE A 120 -15.19 0.81 -1.25
CA ILE A 120 -14.04 1.69 -1.41
C ILE A 120 -14.03 2.18 -2.86
N ASP A 121 -13.84 3.49 -3.05
CA ASP A 121 -13.77 4.08 -4.39
C ASP A 121 -12.43 3.75 -5.07
N GLU A 122 -12.46 2.81 -6.02
CA GLU A 122 -11.29 2.35 -6.77
C GLU A 122 -10.67 3.45 -7.66
N HIS A 123 -11.47 4.43 -8.11
CA HIS A 123 -10.97 5.56 -8.88
C HIS A 123 -10.22 6.55 -7.98
N LEU A 124 -10.79 6.84 -6.81
CA LEU A 124 -10.18 7.73 -5.83
C LEU A 124 -8.86 7.19 -5.28
N VAL A 125 -8.76 5.89 -4.96
CA VAL A 125 -7.47 5.28 -4.55
C VAL A 125 -6.45 5.28 -5.68
N THR A 126 -6.88 5.21 -6.94
CA THR A 126 -5.97 5.30 -8.10
C THR A 126 -5.38 6.71 -8.20
N ILE A 127 -6.22 7.75 -8.13
CA ILE A 127 -5.76 9.15 -8.12
C ILE A 127 -4.85 9.40 -6.91
N GLY A 128 -5.27 8.96 -5.73
CA GLY A 128 -4.51 9.09 -4.50
C GLY A 128 -3.14 8.41 -4.58
N GLY A 129 -3.07 7.18 -5.08
CA GLY A 129 -1.82 6.45 -5.28
C GLY A 129 -0.90 7.10 -6.31
N LEU A 130 -1.43 7.74 -7.35
CA LEU A 130 -0.61 8.46 -8.31
C LEU A 130 -0.02 9.75 -7.73
N LEU A 131 -0.72 10.41 -6.80
CA LEU A 131 -0.30 11.71 -6.26
C LEU A 131 0.39 11.65 -4.89
N HIS A 132 0.30 10.53 -4.16
CA HIS A 132 0.71 10.47 -2.76
C HIS A 132 2.16 10.92 -2.52
N ASP A 133 3.05 10.61 -3.46
CA ASP A 133 4.47 10.85 -3.28
C ASP A 133 5.04 11.99 -4.13
N ILE A 134 4.17 12.82 -4.72
CA ILE A 134 4.55 13.93 -5.59
C ILE A 134 5.45 14.95 -4.88
N GLY A 135 5.34 15.08 -3.55
CA GLY A 135 6.22 15.99 -2.81
C GLY A 135 7.67 15.52 -2.72
N THR A 136 7.99 14.29 -3.12
CA THR A 136 9.37 13.77 -3.07
C THR A 136 10.31 14.55 -3.99
N TYR A 137 9.83 15.08 -5.11
CA TYR A 137 10.63 15.92 -6.01
C TYR A 137 11.24 17.13 -5.28
N ARG A 138 10.56 17.67 -4.26
CA ARG A 138 11.03 18.82 -3.45
C ARG A 138 12.03 18.44 -2.33
N VAL A 139 12.29 17.16 -2.11
CA VAL A 139 13.21 16.66 -1.05
C VAL A 139 14.31 15.74 -1.59
N LEU A 140 14.67 15.92 -2.86
CA LEU A 140 15.89 15.34 -3.41
C LEU A 140 17.11 16.14 -2.95
N LYS A 141 18.16 15.43 -2.54
CA LYS A 141 19.50 15.98 -2.29
C LYS A 141 20.31 16.05 -3.58
N HIS A 142 20.05 15.13 -4.50
CA HIS A 142 20.67 15.04 -5.81
C HIS A 142 19.66 14.38 -6.77
N ASP A 143 19.50 14.96 -7.95
CA ASP A 143 18.43 14.67 -8.92
C ASP A 143 18.86 13.80 -10.10
N GLY A 144 20.13 13.40 -10.18
CA GLY A 144 20.64 12.53 -11.23
C GLY A 144 21.04 13.21 -12.54
N THR A 145 20.89 14.54 -12.65
CA THR A 145 21.17 15.29 -13.89
C THR A 145 22.63 15.22 -14.37
N ASP A 146 23.57 14.90 -13.48
CA ASP A 146 25.00 14.75 -13.78
C ASP A 146 25.44 13.29 -13.97
N GLY A 147 24.49 12.35 -14.00
CA GLY A 147 24.73 10.91 -14.12
C GLY A 147 25.03 10.18 -12.80
N GLU A 148 25.10 10.89 -11.66
CA GLU A 148 25.18 10.25 -10.35
C GLU A 148 23.82 9.70 -9.89
N PRO A 149 23.78 8.68 -9.01
CA PRO A 149 22.51 8.14 -8.50
C PRO A 149 21.72 9.16 -7.67
N LEU A 150 20.39 9.16 -7.80
CA LEU A 150 19.51 9.99 -6.97
C LEU A 150 19.75 9.77 -5.48
N LYS A 151 19.74 10.87 -4.72
CA LYS A 151 19.91 10.85 -3.27
C LYS A 151 18.76 11.59 -2.61
N PHE A 152 18.08 10.93 -1.68
CA PHE A 152 16.98 11.53 -0.91
C PHE A 152 17.51 12.32 0.30
N ALA A 153 16.78 13.35 0.72
CA ALA A 153 17.19 14.24 1.80
C ALA A 153 16.96 13.65 3.22
N GLY A 154 17.53 12.47 3.52
CA GLY A 154 17.66 11.89 4.88
C GLY A 154 16.51 12.21 5.85
N LYS A 155 16.82 12.87 6.98
CA LYS A 155 15.80 13.28 7.99
C LYS A 155 14.73 14.23 7.45
N LYS A 156 15.01 15.02 6.42
CA LYS A 156 14.05 15.94 5.79
C LYS A 156 13.11 15.22 4.82
N TYR A 157 13.39 13.96 4.48
CA TYR A 157 12.55 13.19 3.55
C TYR A 157 11.10 13.14 4.02
N ILE A 158 10.84 13.03 5.33
CA ILE A 158 9.47 13.03 5.91
C ILE A 158 8.62 14.24 5.49
N LYS A 159 9.24 15.36 5.10
CA LYS A 159 8.53 16.55 4.63
C LYS A 159 7.84 16.39 3.28
N HIS A 160 8.17 15.34 2.50
CA HIS A 160 7.57 15.13 1.18
C HIS A 160 6.04 15.12 1.25
N GLY A 161 5.43 14.50 2.26
CA GLY A 161 3.97 14.48 2.37
C GLY A 161 3.36 15.88 2.50
N LEU A 162 3.93 16.74 3.36
CA LEU A 162 3.45 18.11 3.54
C LEU A 162 3.75 18.99 2.31
N LEU A 163 4.95 18.87 1.72
CA LEU A 163 5.34 19.65 0.55
C LEU A 163 4.54 19.26 -0.71
N GLY A 164 4.16 17.99 -0.83
CA GLY A 164 3.27 17.49 -1.87
C GLY A 164 1.86 18.00 -1.68
N TYR A 165 1.34 17.96 -0.45
CA TYR A 165 0.05 18.55 -0.09
C TYR A 165 -0.02 20.03 -0.48
N GLU A 166 0.96 20.83 -0.09
CA GLU A 166 1.03 22.26 -0.43
C GLU A 166 1.10 22.49 -1.95
N TYR A 167 1.93 21.72 -2.67
CA TYR A 167 2.04 21.81 -4.13
C TYR A 167 0.70 21.51 -4.83
N LEU A 168 -0.04 20.50 -4.38
CA LEU A 168 -1.31 20.13 -4.98
C LEU A 168 -2.35 21.25 -4.80
N LEU A 169 -2.44 21.83 -3.60
CA LEU A 169 -3.31 22.99 -3.35
C LEU A 169 -2.92 24.21 -4.20
N GLU A 170 -1.62 24.51 -4.31
CA GLU A 170 -1.10 25.60 -5.15
C GLU A 170 -1.50 25.46 -6.63
N ASN A 171 -1.71 24.22 -7.11
CA ASN A 171 -2.15 23.93 -8.47
C ASN A 171 -3.67 23.69 -8.59
N GLY A 172 -4.45 24.03 -7.55
CA GLY A 172 -5.91 23.99 -7.58
C GLY A 172 -6.53 22.60 -7.39
N VAL A 173 -5.75 21.59 -7.01
CA VAL A 173 -6.26 20.27 -6.64
C VAL A 173 -7.04 20.36 -5.33
N ASP A 174 -8.17 19.64 -5.24
CA ASP A 174 -9.02 19.67 -4.04
C ASP A 174 -8.28 19.11 -2.82
N GLU A 175 -8.56 19.67 -1.65
CA GLU A 175 -7.89 19.30 -0.40
C GLU A 175 -8.04 17.80 -0.08
N GLU A 176 -9.22 17.22 -0.35
CA GLU A 176 -9.49 15.79 -0.14
C GLU A 176 -8.55 14.89 -0.96
N ILE A 177 -8.10 15.35 -2.13
CA ILE A 177 -7.10 14.67 -2.97
C ILE A 177 -5.68 14.99 -2.49
N ALA A 178 -5.40 16.25 -2.16
CA ALA A 178 -4.08 16.65 -1.65
C ALA A 178 -3.70 15.92 -0.35
N GLN A 179 -4.68 15.59 0.50
CA GLN A 179 -4.47 14.87 1.75
C GLN A 179 -3.89 13.46 1.57
N PHE A 180 -4.03 12.82 0.39
CA PHE A 180 -3.31 11.57 0.10
C PHE A 180 -1.80 11.76 0.21
N ALA A 181 -1.28 12.89 -0.26
CA ALA A 181 0.13 13.20 -0.09
C ALA A 181 0.47 13.46 1.38
N ARG A 182 -0.39 14.18 2.11
CA ARG A 182 -0.16 14.55 3.51
C ARG A 182 -0.13 13.35 4.46
N ASN A 183 -0.98 12.35 4.24
CA ASN A 183 -1.39 11.39 5.27
C ASN A 183 -0.95 9.92 5.01
N HIS A 184 -0.13 9.65 3.99
CA HIS A 184 0.25 8.27 3.62
C HIS A 184 1.51 7.74 4.34
N THR A 185 2.25 8.58 5.05
CA THR A 185 3.55 8.19 5.59
C THR A 185 3.42 7.27 6.82
N GLY A 186 4.21 6.19 6.83
CA GLY A 186 4.17 5.20 7.92
C GLY A 186 2.84 4.46 7.97
N VAL A 187 2.39 4.10 9.18
CA VAL A 187 1.08 3.47 9.41
C VAL A 187 0.12 4.45 10.11
N GLY A 188 0.16 5.71 9.65
CA GLY A 188 -0.51 6.85 10.26
C GLY A 188 0.38 7.52 11.30
N LEU A 189 0.90 8.70 10.95
CA LEU A 189 1.81 9.45 11.81
C LEU A 189 1.01 10.38 12.72
N THR A 190 0.99 10.07 14.02
CA THR A 190 0.26 10.87 15.01
C THR A 190 1.04 12.13 15.44
N ARG A 191 0.36 13.10 16.04
CA ARG A 191 1.00 14.26 16.67
C ARG A 191 2.03 13.85 17.72
N ASP A 192 1.73 12.82 18.50
CA ASP A 192 2.63 12.30 19.51
C ASP A 192 3.85 11.62 18.89
N ASP A 193 3.69 10.92 17.76
CA ASP A 193 4.81 10.39 16.98
C ASP A 193 5.73 11.53 16.50
N VAL A 194 5.16 12.62 15.97
CA VAL A 194 5.93 13.78 15.51
C VAL A 194 6.76 14.39 16.62
N ILE A 195 6.16 14.59 17.81
CA ILE A 195 6.86 15.16 18.97
C ILE A 195 7.90 14.18 19.51
N ARG A 196 7.52 12.92 19.75
CA ARG A 196 8.38 11.89 20.35
C ARG A 196 9.59 11.55 19.50
N GLN A 197 9.43 11.52 18.18
CA GLN A 197 10.52 11.20 17.24
C GLN A 197 11.28 12.45 16.78
N GLU A 198 10.93 13.64 17.30
CA GLU A 198 11.51 14.94 16.91
C GLU A 198 11.51 15.15 15.38
N LEU A 199 10.39 14.77 14.74
CA LEU A 199 10.29 14.88 13.29
C LEU A 199 10.27 16.36 12.88
N PRO A 200 10.92 16.74 11.77
CA PRO A 200 10.93 18.11 11.28
C PRO A 200 9.60 18.49 10.61
N LEU A 201 8.48 18.24 11.28
CA LEU A 201 7.12 18.55 10.85
C LEU A 201 6.43 19.39 11.93
N PRO A 202 5.47 20.26 11.57
CA PRO A 202 4.57 20.87 12.54
C PRO A 202 3.87 19.79 13.39
N PRO A 203 3.77 19.92 14.72
CA PRO A 203 3.08 18.96 15.57
C PRO A 203 1.57 18.89 15.26
N ALA A 204 1.18 17.87 14.50
CA ALA A 204 -0.19 17.59 14.08
C ALA A 204 -0.35 16.10 13.74
N ASP A 205 -1.58 15.64 13.59
CA ASP A 205 -1.87 14.32 13.03
C ASP A 205 -1.74 14.35 11.50
N TYR A 206 -1.03 13.35 10.98
CA TYR A 206 -0.84 13.04 9.56
C TYR A 206 -1.28 11.59 9.32
N VAL A 207 -2.51 11.30 9.74
CA VAL A 207 -3.15 9.98 9.64
C VAL A 207 -4.20 9.99 8.54
N PRO A 208 -4.47 8.86 7.87
CA PRO A 208 -5.59 8.76 6.93
C PRO A 208 -6.91 9.17 7.58
N VAL A 209 -7.74 9.92 6.85
CA VAL A 209 -9.07 10.36 7.33
C VAL A 209 -10.24 9.59 6.71
N ASN A 210 -9.95 8.68 5.77
CA ASN A 210 -10.92 7.80 5.13
C ASN A 210 -10.26 6.48 4.67
N LEU A 211 -11.08 5.52 4.23
CA LEU A 211 -10.64 4.20 3.79
C LEU A 211 -9.73 4.28 2.56
N GLU A 212 -9.98 5.22 1.66
CA GLU A 212 -9.21 5.36 0.44
C GLU A 212 -7.77 5.80 0.73
N GLN A 213 -7.57 6.79 1.61
CA GLN A 213 -6.25 7.22 2.08
C GLN A 213 -5.54 6.10 2.84
N GLU A 214 -6.26 5.33 3.66
CA GLU A 214 -5.68 4.20 4.38
C GLU A 214 -5.25 3.08 3.42
N THR A 215 -6.06 2.80 2.39
CA THR A 215 -5.72 1.84 1.33
C THR A 215 -4.43 2.24 0.60
N VAL A 216 -4.29 3.51 0.22
CA VAL A 216 -3.07 4.03 -0.43
C VAL A 216 -1.88 3.98 0.52
N MET A 217 -2.07 4.35 1.79
CA MET A 217 -1.04 4.24 2.82
C MET A 217 -0.52 2.81 2.98
N VAL A 218 -1.40 1.81 2.96
CA VAL A 218 -1.03 0.38 3.02
C VAL A 218 -0.30 -0.04 1.74
N ALA A 219 -0.84 0.32 0.57
CA ALA A 219 -0.25 -0.01 -0.73
C ALA A 219 1.19 0.51 -0.90
N ASP A 220 1.47 1.73 -0.43
CA ASP A 220 2.80 2.33 -0.43
C ASP A 220 3.86 1.42 0.23
N LYS A 221 3.48 0.62 1.23
CA LYS A 221 4.43 -0.19 2.00
C LYS A 221 4.99 -1.40 1.24
N TYR A 222 4.39 -1.73 0.10
CA TYR A 222 4.81 -2.84 -0.76
C TYR A 222 5.84 -2.45 -1.83
N ASN A 223 6.22 -1.17 -1.94
CA ASN A 223 7.25 -0.73 -2.87
C ASN A 223 8.21 0.27 -2.22
N SER A 224 9.47 0.27 -2.68
CA SER A 224 10.46 1.25 -2.26
C SER A 224 11.26 1.73 -3.45
N LYS A 225 11.20 3.03 -3.67
CA LYS A 225 12.03 3.80 -4.61
C LYS A 225 13.44 4.11 -4.10
N SER A 226 13.96 3.34 -3.14
CA SER A 226 15.41 3.34 -2.88
C SER A 226 16.16 2.92 -4.14
N LEU A 227 17.47 3.16 -4.25
CA LEU A 227 18.26 2.63 -5.38
C LEU A 227 19.04 1.37 -4.96
N PRO A 228 18.87 0.22 -5.65
CA PRO A 228 17.87 -0.05 -6.69
C PRO A 228 16.44 -0.15 -6.13
N ALA A 229 15.45 0.18 -6.98
CA ALA A 229 14.04 0.10 -6.65
C ALA A 229 13.61 -1.36 -6.45
N LYS A 230 12.68 -1.58 -5.52
CA LYS A 230 12.33 -2.93 -5.05
C LYS A 230 10.92 -3.02 -4.50
N PHE A 231 10.35 -4.21 -4.62
CA PHE A 231 9.15 -4.58 -3.88
C PHE A 231 9.52 -5.02 -2.47
N VAL A 232 8.60 -4.79 -1.54
CA VAL A 232 8.77 -5.11 -0.12
C VAL A 232 7.64 -6.07 0.24
N THR A 233 7.97 -7.19 0.85
CA THR A 233 6.93 -8.12 1.32
C THR A 233 6.29 -7.62 2.62
N ALA A 234 5.12 -8.16 2.95
CA ALA A 234 4.44 -7.83 4.20
C ALA A 234 5.28 -8.22 5.43
N GLU A 235 5.99 -9.34 5.38
CA GLU A 235 6.91 -9.81 6.43
C GLU A 235 8.09 -8.85 6.60
N SER A 236 8.67 -8.42 5.48
CA SER A 236 9.80 -7.49 5.50
C SER A 236 9.42 -6.10 5.94
N TYR A 237 8.22 -5.61 5.58
CA TYR A 237 7.71 -4.38 6.16
C TYR A 237 7.36 -4.53 7.63
N THR A 238 6.84 -5.67 8.08
CA THR A 238 6.58 -5.95 9.51
C THR A 238 7.86 -5.79 10.36
N LYS A 239 8.99 -6.32 9.87
CA LYS A 239 10.31 -6.12 10.51
C LYS A 239 10.74 -4.65 10.53
N ARG A 240 10.37 -3.85 9.53
CA ARG A 240 10.62 -2.39 9.51
C ARG A 240 9.72 -1.65 10.48
N ALA A 241 8.43 -1.99 10.53
CA ALA A 241 7.45 -1.36 11.40
C ALA A 241 7.83 -1.51 12.88
N ALA A 242 8.38 -2.67 13.28
CA ALA A 242 8.85 -2.92 14.64
C ALA A 242 9.98 -1.98 15.11
N ARG A 243 10.76 -1.40 14.18
CA ARG A 243 11.82 -0.44 14.52
C ARG A 243 11.28 0.88 15.07
N PHE A 244 9.99 1.15 14.86
CA PHE A 244 9.28 2.32 15.37
C PHE A 244 8.43 1.99 16.61
N GLY A 245 8.62 0.81 17.21
CA GLY A 245 7.95 0.35 18.42
C GLY A 245 6.87 -0.71 18.19
N GLU A 246 6.54 -1.47 19.24
CA GLU A 246 5.57 -2.57 19.20
C GLU A 246 4.16 -2.10 18.81
N GLU A 247 3.76 -0.89 19.23
CA GLU A 247 2.48 -0.31 18.84
C GLU A 247 2.42 -0.06 17.32
N ASN A 248 3.52 0.38 16.71
CA ASN A 248 3.60 0.60 15.27
C ASN A 248 3.54 -0.73 14.49
N LYS A 249 4.23 -1.76 15.00
CA LYS A 249 4.10 -3.14 14.47
C LYS A 249 2.67 -3.66 14.58
N ARG A 250 2.01 -3.50 15.73
CA ARG A 250 0.63 -3.94 15.97
C ARG A 250 -0.34 -3.28 14.98
N ARG A 251 -0.25 -1.95 14.81
CA ARG A 251 -1.05 -1.20 13.83
C ARG A 251 -0.84 -1.73 12.40
N TRP A 252 0.41 -1.98 12.02
CA TRP A 252 0.71 -2.57 10.72
C TRP A 252 0.06 -3.94 10.51
N LEU A 253 0.15 -4.82 11.52
CA LEU A 253 -0.48 -6.14 11.45
C LEU A 253 -2.00 -6.03 11.35
N GLU A 254 -2.64 -5.16 12.12
CA GLU A 254 -4.09 -4.93 12.00
C GLU A 254 -4.51 -4.43 10.61
N LEU A 255 -3.68 -3.58 9.97
CA LEU A 255 -3.91 -3.16 8.59
C LEU A 255 -3.78 -4.33 7.60
N LEU A 256 -2.81 -5.23 7.78
CA LEU A 256 -2.70 -6.43 6.96
C LEU A 256 -3.90 -7.37 7.14
N ASP A 257 -4.40 -7.53 8.37
CA ASP A 257 -5.58 -8.33 8.64
C ASP A 257 -6.81 -7.71 7.96
N GLN A 258 -6.98 -6.39 8.07
CA GLN A 258 -8.08 -5.65 7.47
C GLN A 258 -8.08 -5.71 5.94
N TYR A 259 -6.97 -5.34 5.30
CA TYR A 259 -6.92 -5.15 3.85
C TYR A 259 -6.52 -6.41 3.07
N GLY A 260 -5.88 -7.36 3.75
CA GLY A 260 -5.25 -8.52 3.14
C GLY A 260 -3.78 -8.31 2.78
N VAL A 261 -3.13 -9.40 2.38
CA VAL A 261 -1.72 -9.44 2.01
C VAL A 261 -1.58 -9.54 0.50
N VAL A 262 -0.74 -8.67 -0.07
CA VAL A 262 -0.48 -8.60 -1.52
C VAL A 262 0.69 -9.51 -1.88
N ASP A 263 0.50 -10.40 -2.84
CA ASP A 263 1.59 -11.11 -3.50
C ASP A 263 2.31 -10.18 -4.47
N VAL A 264 3.50 -9.71 -4.07
CA VAL A 264 4.31 -8.80 -4.88
C VAL A 264 5.08 -9.51 -6.00
N ARG A 265 5.16 -10.85 -6.02
CA ARG A 265 6.03 -11.60 -6.95
C ARG A 265 5.69 -11.36 -8.42
N PRO A 266 4.41 -11.36 -8.85
CA PRO A 266 4.05 -11.04 -10.22
C PRO A 266 4.46 -9.63 -10.63
N LEU A 267 4.25 -8.63 -9.74
CA LEU A 267 4.61 -7.24 -10.00
C LEU A 267 6.13 -7.07 -10.05
N ALA A 268 6.87 -7.67 -9.13
CA ALA A 268 8.33 -7.64 -9.13
C ALA A 268 8.92 -8.19 -10.43
N LYS A 269 8.37 -9.31 -10.94
CA LYS A 269 8.75 -9.87 -12.23
C LYS A 269 8.43 -8.92 -13.39
N GLU A 270 7.25 -8.31 -13.39
CA GLU A 270 6.81 -7.39 -14.45
C GLU A 270 7.70 -6.15 -14.55
N TYR A 271 8.03 -5.54 -13.40
CA TYR A 271 8.87 -4.34 -13.33
C TYR A 271 10.38 -4.63 -13.31
N GLY A 272 10.79 -5.91 -13.33
CA GLY A 272 12.21 -6.29 -13.24
C GLY A 272 12.88 -5.88 -11.93
N MET A 273 12.11 -5.75 -10.84
CA MET A 273 12.57 -5.30 -9.53
C MET A 273 12.81 -6.48 -8.59
N VAL A 274 13.79 -6.33 -7.70
CA VAL A 274 14.04 -7.33 -6.65
C VAL A 274 12.96 -7.25 -5.56
N ILE A 275 12.79 -8.34 -4.81
CA ILE A 275 11.91 -8.43 -3.64
C ILE A 275 12.79 -8.45 -2.39
N VAL A 276 12.38 -7.71 -1.36
CA VAL A 276 13.07 -7.68 -0.06
C VAL A 276 12.13 -7.87 1.11
#